data_AF-A0A7S3X7Z3-F1
#
_entry.id   AF-A0A7S3X7Z3-F1
#
_cell.length_a   1.000
_cell.length_b   1.000
_cell.length_c   1.000
_cell.angle_alpha   90.00
_cell.angle_beta   90.00
_cell.angle_gamma   90.00
#
_symmetry.space_group_name_H-M   'P 1'
#
loop_
_entity.id
_entity.type
_entity.pdbx_description
1 polymer ?
#
loop_
_entity_poly.entity_id
_entity_poly.type
_entity_poly.pdbx_seq_one_letter_code
_entity_poly.pdbx_strand_id
1 'polypeptide(L)'
;ECVTPRAKLLKRYNFIALLGKDKWGLPTYICRFGQGDPGGLVREVGADILLLHNLNHLEQQFAAAQELMLSTGTLHHSFVECYDLGNYGFVGSWLQRGLATAK
;
A
#
# COMPACT_ATOMS: atom_id res chain seq x y z
N GLU A 1 1.71 9.64 21.55
CA GLU A 1 0.53 8.81 21.25
C GLU A 1 0.84 7.34 21.52
N CYS A 2 -0.05 6.63 22.22
CA CYS A 2 0.14 5.21 22.55
C CYS A 2 -0.16 4.34 21.32
N VAL A 3 0.80 4.28 20.39
CA VAL A 3 0.68 3.45 19.19
C VAL A 3 0.75 1.97 19.61
N THR A 4 -0.32 1.21 19.31
CA THR A 4 -0.37 -0.22 19.61
C THR A 4 0.80 -0.97 18.94
N PRO A 5 1.28 -2.09 19.51
CA PRO A 5 2.35 -2.88 18.89
C PRO A 5 2.07 -3.23 17.41
N ARG A 6 0.82 -3.56 17.07
CA ARG A 6 0.39 -3.85 15.68
C ARG A 6 0.55 -2.64 14.75
N ALA A 7 0.18 -1.45 15.20
CA ALA A 7 0.35 -0.23 14.40
C ALA A 7 1.84 0.13 14.20
N LYS A 8 2.71 -0.18 15.17
CA LYS A 8 4.17 -0.05 15.00
C LYS A 8 4.70 -1.03 13.94
N LEU A 9 4.18 -2.27 13.91
CA LEU A 9 4.56 -3.26 12.91
C LEU A 9 4.14 -2.83 11.51
N LEU A 10 2.88 -2.43 11.32
CA LEU A 10 2.41 -1.89 10.04
C LEU A 10 3.28 -0.72 9.61
N LYS A 11 3.52 0.29 10.46
CA LYS A 11 4.34 1.45 10.11
C LYS A 11 5.78 1.08 9.70
N ARG A 12 6.40 0.11 10.38
CA ARG A 12 7.79 -0.29 10.13
C ARG A 12 7.95 -1.19 8.91
N TYR A 13 7.00 -2.09 8.68
CA TYR A 13 7.05 -3.11 7.63
C TYR A 13 6.11 -2.82 6.46
N ASN A 14 5.50 -1.62 6.43
CA ASN A 14 4.69 -1.18 5.31
C ASN A 14 5.54 -1.19 4.03
N PHE A 15 5.05 -1.86 3.00
CA PHE A 15 5.68 -1.91 1.69
C PHE A 15 5.12 -0.85 0.73
N ILE A 16 4.12 -0.07 1.18
CA ILE A 16 3.49 1.01 0.41
C ILE A 16 3.88 2.35 1.02
N ALA A 17 4.48 3.25 0.24
CA ALA A 17 4.91 4.56 0.72
C ALA A 17 4.64 5.67 -0.30
N LEU A 18 4.36 6.88 0.18
CA LEU A 18 4.23 8.07 -0.68
C LEU A 18 5.61 8.42 -1.24
N LEU A 19 5.74 8.37 -2.57
CA LEU A 19 6.97 8.72 -3.27
C LEU A 19 7.05 10.22 -3.55
N GLY A 20 5.91 10.84 -3.82
CA GLY A 20 5.81 12.27 -4.14
C GLY A 20 4.51 12.61 -4.83
N LYS A 21 4.57 13.58 -5.73
CA LYS A 21 3.44 13.96 -6.60
C LYS A 21 3.83 13.83 -8.05
N ASP A 22 2.86 13.51 -8.91
CA ASP A 22 3.03 13.52 -10.36
C ASP A 22 3.00 14.95 -10.93
N LYS A 23 3.05 15.06 -12.26
CA LYS A 23 3.03 16.35 -12.96
C LYS A 23 1.71 17.14 -12.77
N TRP A 24 0.65 16.48 -12.31
CA TRP A 24 -0.66 17.07 -12.05
C TRP A 24 -0.89 17.37 -10.56
N GLY A 25 0.08 17.04 -9.71
CA GLY A 25 -0.03 17.22 -8.26
C GLY A 25 -0.74 16.08 -7.54
N LEU A 26 -1.07 14.97 -8.23
CA LEU A 26 -1.67 13.77 -7.63
C LEU A 26 -0.61 12.97 -6.88
N PRO A 27 -0.96 12.31 -5.77
CA PRO A 27 -0.01 11.50 -5.02
C PRO A 27 0.45 10.30 -5.84
N THR A 28 1.76 10.10 -5.89
CA THR A 28 2.39 8.92 -6.48
C THR A 28 2.93 8.04 -5.38
N TYR A 29 2.61 6.75 -5.44
CA TYR A 29 3.01 5.80 -4.42
C TYR A 29 3.95 4.74 -4.95
N ILE A 30 4.81 4.20 -4.09
CA ILE A 30 5.69 3.08 -4.40
C ILE A 30 5.28 1.85 -3.57
N CYS A 31 5.14 0.72 -4.26
CA CYS A 31 4.86 -0.59 -3.68
C CYS A 31 6.12 -1.46 -3.80
N ARG A 32 6.87 -1.61 -2.70
CA ARG A 32 8.16 -2.33 -2.63
C ARG A 32 7.97 -3.80 -2.29
N PHE A 33 7.45 -4.55 -3.25
CA PHE A 33 7.22 -5.99 -3.09
C PHE A 33 8.50 -6.76 -2.76
N GLY A 34 9.64 -6.37 -3.34
CA GLY A 34 10.93 -7.01 -3.08
C GLY A 34 11.46 -6.88 -1.65
N GLN A 35 10.95 -5.92 -0.87
CA GLN A 35 11.37 -5.67 0.52
C GLN A 35 10.26 -5.96 1.55
N GLY A 36 9.02 -6.15 1.10
CA GLY A 36 7.89 -6.43 1.97
C GLY A 36 7.87 -7.87 2.48
N ASP A 37 7.45 -8.05 3.73
CA ASP A 37 7.09 -9.37 4.29
C ASP A 37 5.57 -9.45 4.51
N PRO A 38 4.77 -9.65 3.44
CA PRO A 38 3.32 -9.76 3.58
C PRO A 38 2.91 -10.96 4.44
N GLY A 39 3.72 -12.02 4.48
CA GLY A 39 3.41 -13.19 5.30
C GLY A 39 3.58 -12.92 6.79
N GLY A 40 4.68 -12.27 7.17
CA GLY A 40 4.87 -11.76 8.53
C GLY A 40 3.77 -10.77 8.92
N LEU A 41 3.40 -9.83 8.04
CA LEU A 41 2.30 -8.90 8.30
C LEU A 41 0.97 -9.62 8.55
N VAL A 42 0.58 -10.56 7.68
CA VAL A 42 -0.66 -11.33 7.88
C VAL A 42 -0.63 -12.09 9.21
N ARG A 43 0.50 -12.72 9.58
CA ARG A 43 0.64 -13.44 10.84
C ARG A 43 0.51 -12.53 12.06
N GLU A 44 1.12 -11.35 12.05
CA GLU A 44 1.18 -10.47 13.22
C GLU A 44 -0.04 -9.54 13.36
N VAL A 45 -0.59 -9.05 12.24
CA VAL A 45 -1.69 -8.08 12.25
C VAL A 45 -3.01 -8.62 11.72
N GLY A 46 -3.01 -9.75 11.01
CA GLY A 46 -4.21 -10.33 10.40
C GLY A 46 -4.47 -9.82 8.99
N ALA A 47 -5.07 -10.68 8.16
CA ALA A 47 -5.36 -10.39 6.76
C ALA A 47 -6.33 -9.22 6.58
N ASP A 48 -7.38 -9.12 7.41
CA ASP A 48 -8.38 -8.06 7.32
C ASP A 48 -7.77 -6.67 7.58
N ILE A 49 -6.89 -6.58 8.57
CA ILE A 49 -6.20 -5.33 8.91
C ILE A 49 -5.25 -4.92 7.77
N LEU A 50 -4.51 -5.88 7.19
CA LEU A 50 -3.66 -5.59 6.04
C LEU A 50 -4.49 -5.14 4.83
N LEU A 51 -5.64 -5.76 4.60
CA LEU A 51 -6.55 -5.38 3.52
C LEU A 51 -7.11 -3.96 3.74
N LEU A 52 -7.59 -3.65 4.94
CA LEU A 52 -8.07 -2.30 5.28
C LEU A 52 -6.97 -1.24 5.12
N HIS A 53 -5.73 -1.56 5.50
CA HIS A 53 -4.59 -0.67 5.29
C HIS A 53 -4.36 -0.38 3.80
N ASN A 54 -4.44 -1.41 2.94
CA ASN A 54 -4.31 -1.24 1.49
C ASN A 54 -5.51 -0.50 0.87
N LEU A 55 -6.73 -0.74 1.35
CA LEU A 55 -7.92 -0.02 0.88
C LEU A 55 -7.86 1.46 1.25
N ASN A 56 -7.47 1.79 2.48
CA ASN A 56 -7.28 3.17 2.91
C ASN A 56 -6.27 3.93 2.03
N HIS A 57 -5.26 3.24 1.52
CA HIS A 57 -4.32 3.83 0.57
C HIS A 57 -4.97 4.19 -0.79
N LEU A 58 -5.82 3.31 -1.33
CA LEU A 58 -6.58 3.58 -2.54
C LEU A 58 -7.58 4.72 -2.32
N GLU A 59 -8.26 4.74 -1.17
CA GLU A 59 -9.19 5.82 -0.80
C GLU A 59 -8.50 7.18 -0.74
N GLN A 60 -7.28 7.26 -0.22
CA GLN A 60 -6.49 8.49 -0.22
C GLN A 60 -6.15 8.98 -1.64
N GLN A 61 -5.87 8.06 -2.57
CA GLN A 61 -5.63 8.40 -3.97
C GLN A 61 -6.89 8.93 -4.64
N PHE A 62 -8.04 8.30 -4.40
CA PHE A 62 -9.33 8.78 -4.92
C PHE A 62 -9.74 10.14 -4.34
N ALA A 63 -9.53 10.35 -3.04
CA ALA A 63 -9.79 11.63 -2.40
C ALA A 63 -8.95 12.75 -3.02
N ALA A 64 -7.64 12.53 -3.21
CA ALA A 64 -6.77 13.52 -3.85
C ALA A 64 -7.17 13.81 -5.30
N ALA A 65 -7.60 12.78 -6.06
CA ALA A 65 -8.13 12.98 -7.40
C ALA A 65 -9.42 13.81 -7.39
N GLN A 66 -10.33 13.55 -6.46
CA GLN A 66 -11.56 14.32 -6.29
C GLN A 66 -11.28 15.78 -5.96
N GLU A 67 -10.36 16.06 -5.04
CA GLU A 67 -9.94 17.42 -4.70
C GLU A 67 -9.33 18.15 -5.90
N LEU A 68 -8.53 17.46 -6.72
CA LEU A 68 -7.97 18.04 -7.95
C LEU A 68 -9.06 18.33 -9.00
N MET A 69 -10.05 17.44 -9.14
CA MET A 69 -11.19 17.67 -10.04
C MET A 69 -12.00 18.89 -9.63
N LEU A 70 -12.28 19.04 -8.34
CA LEU A 70 -13.01 20.18 -7.80
C LEU A 70 -12.25 21.50 -7.96
N SER A 71 -10.92 21.49 -7.82
CA SER A 71 -10.12 22.71 -7.91
C SER A 71 -9.79 23.14 -9.35
N THR A 72 -9.70 22.21 -10.29
CA THR A 72 -9.32 22.51 -11.68
C THR A 72 -10.50 22.52 -12.66
N GLY A 73 -11.63 21.91 -12.29
CA GLY A 73 -12.74 21.66 -13.22
C GLY A 73 -12.41 20.60 -14.30
N THR A 74 -11.25 19.95 -14.20
CA THR A 74 -10.79 18.93 -15.15
C THR A 74 -11.03 17.55 -14.56
N LEU A 75 -11.37 16.59 -15.41
CA LEU A 75 -11.71 15.25 -14.99
C LEU A 75 -10.43 14.40 -14.81
N HIS A 76 -10.22 13.87 -13.60
CA HIS A 76 -9.04 13.07 -13.23
C HIS A 76 -9.49 11.71 -12.66
N HIS A 77 -9.19 10.62 -13.38
CA HIS A 77 -9.64 9.26 -13.03
C HIS A 77 -8.50 8.29 -12.74
N SER A 78 -7.27 8.74 -12.86
CA SER A 78 -6.08 7.89 -12.79
C SER A 78 -5.19 8.33 -11.64
N PHE A 79 -4.45 7.37 -11.12
CA PHE A 79 -3.37 7.58 -10.16
C PHE A 79 -2.15 6.80 -10.61
N VAL A 80 -1.00 7.06 -9.97
CA VAL A 80 0.27 6.44 -10.33
C VAL A 80 0.80 5.62 -9.16
N GLU A 81 0.99 4.34 -9.41
CA GLU A 81 1.67 3.43 -8.51
C GLU A 81 2.91 2.85 -9.19
N CYS A 82 4.06 2.94 -8.52
CA CYS A 82 5.31 2.35 -8.94
C CYS A 82 5.48 1.01 -8.23
N TYR A 83 5.48 -0.07 -9.00
CA TYR A 83 5.65 -1.42 -8.48
C TYR A 83 7.14 -1.81 -8.54
N ASP A 84 7.84 -1.71 -7.41
CA ASP A 84 9.19 -2.22 -7.27
C ASP A 84 9.14 -3.69 -6.88
N LEU A 85 9.19 -4.54 -7.90
CA LEU A 85 9.23 -5.99 -7.73
C LEU A 85 10.58 -6.45 -7.17
N GLY A 86 11.69 -5.75 -7.47
CA GLY A 86 13.04 -6.17 -7.08
C GLY A 86 13.36 -7.65 -7.39
N ASN A 87 14.16 -8.27 -6.53
CA ASN A 87 14.42 -9.73 -6.53
C ASN A 87 13.30 -10.49 -5.80
N TYR A 88 12.05 -10.30 -6.20
CA TYR A 88 10.88 -10.93 -5.57
C TYR A 88 10.98 -12.47 -5.48
N GLY A 89 11.76 -13.06 -6.39
CA GLY A 89 11.85 -14.50 -6.60
C GLY A 89 10.59 -15.03 -7.28
N PHE A 90 10.66 -16.23 -7.88
CA PHE A 90 9.46 -16.88 -8.38
C PHE A 90 8.68 -17.44 -7.19
N VAL A 91 7.52 -16.84 -6.90
CA VAL A 91 6.59 -17.30 -5.86
C VAL A 91 5.25 -17.57 -6.54
N GLY A 92 4.68 -18.76 -6.33
CA GLY A 92 3.43 -19.17 -6.98
C GLY A 92 2.25 -18.21 -6.74
N SER A 93 2.27 -17.44 -5.65
CA SER A 93 1.36 -16.32 -5.38
C SER A 93 1.90 -15.43 -4.26
N TRP A 94 1.64 -14.11 -4.35
CA TRP A 94 1.98 -13.10 -3.34
C TRP A 94 1.37 -13.43 -1.95
N LEU A 95 0.14 -13.95 -1.93
CA LEU A 95 -0.57 -14.35 -0.69
C LEU A 95 -0.09 -15.70 -0.16
N GLN A 96 0.47 -16.58 -1.01
CA GLN A 96 0.83 -17.92 -0.58
C GLN A 96 1.92 -17.95 0.50
N ARG A 97 2.85 -16.99 0.56
CA ARG A 97 3.82 -16.92 1.69
C ARG A 97 3.14 -16.66 3.04
N GLY A 98 2.12 -15.81 3.07
CA GLY A 98 1.37 -15.52 4.30
C GLY A 98 0.38 -16.60 4.68
N LEU A 99 -0.29 -17.20 3.69
CA LEU A 99 -1.27 -18.26 3.92
C LEU A 99 -0.62 -19.61 4.23
N ALA A 100 0.57 -19.91 3.68
CA ALA A 100 1.28 -21.17 3.96
C ALA A 100 1.83 -21.28 5.39
N THR A 101 2.00 -20.15 6.08
CA THR A 101 2.49 -20.11 7.47
C THR A 101 1.38 -19.97 8.52
N ALA A 102 0.12 -19.84 8.10
CA ALA A 102 -1.05 -19.75 8.98
C ALA A 102 -1.66 -21.13 9.32
N LYS A 103 -0.81 -22.13 9.59
CA LYS A 103 -1.23 -23.43 10.15
C LYS A 103 -1.00 -23.47 11.66
#